data_AF-A0AAV9TFT2-F1
#
_entry.id   AF-A0AAV9TFT2-F1
#
_cell.length_a   1.000
_cell.length_b   1.000
_cell.length_c   1.000
_cell.angle_alpha   90.00
_cell.angle_beta   90.00
_cell.angle_gamma   90.00
#
_symmetry.space_group_name_H-M   'P 1'
#
loop_
_entity.id
_entity.type
_entity.pdbx_description
1 polymer ?
#
loop_
_entity_poly.entity_id
_entity_poly.type
_entity_poly.pdbx_seq_one_letter_code
_entity_poly.pdbx_strand_id
1 'polypeptide(L)'
;MFDGSSFASQQGIVVVTFNYRLNVFGFPNSEQLPLRAQNLGFLDQRLALEWVQANIHAFGGDPAKVTIAGESSGGSSVDRLVTTMHTNQSFRAAALSSGQATVSAIVQKVVSDHGLDFSPVNDNFTQMELPYLPTRAAGGLAPVPILIGSTGQEGTYLAPAYNLDIPNFTEPVLVQFLNGLTGGDSESVGDFGPEWHFNMEISLSRSLQTIWAGFVKDPLRNGPGWEKVDVDGNNIACIGCVGSETMTLIDSATVDGRCAFYAPFFDKVKTPFLKV
;
A
#
# COMPACT_ATOMS: atom_id res chain seq x y z
N MET A 1 -16.87 -4.33 3.55
CA MET A 1 -16.72 -2.95 3.05
C MET A 1 -16.41 -2.09 4.26
N PHE A 2 -15.40 -1.24 4.19
CA PHE A 2 -14.90 -0.48 5.34
C PHE A 2 -15.87 0.65 5.72
N ASP A 3 -16.06 0.89 7.03
CA ASP A 3 -16.88 2.01 7.51
C ASP A 3 -16.03 3.29 7.59
N GLY A 4 -16.34 4.26 6.73
CA GLY A 4 -15.68 5.56 6.69
C GLY A 4 -16.26 6.62 7.63
N SER A 5 -17.33 6.31 8.39
CA SER A 5 -18.13 7.31 9.12
C SER A 5 -17.31 8.07 10.17
N SER A 6 -16.45 7.37 10.90
CA SER A 6 -15.57 7.96 11.92
C SER A 6 -14.60 8.97 11.28
N PHE A 7 -13.92 8.56 10.21
CA PHE A 7 -12.95 9.40 9.52
C PHE A 7 -13.59 10.62 8.85
N ALA A 8 -14.72 10.42 8.16
CA ALA A 8 -15.46 11.48 7.50
C ALA A 8 -15.97 12.53 8.50
N SER A 9 -16.59 12.10 9.59
CA SER A 9 -17.16 12.99 10.60
C SER A 9 -16.11 13.77 11.39
N GLN A 10 -14.99 13.14 11.74
CA GLN A 10 -13.94 13.78 12.53
C GLN A 10 -13.06 14.71 11.71
N GLN A 11 -12.86 14.40 10.42
CA GLN A 11 -11.87 15.10 9.61
C GLN A 11 -12.46 15.99 8.52
N GLY A 12 -13.79 16.03 8.34
CA GLY A 12 -14.41 16.92 7.36
C GLY A 12 -13.99 16.61 5.93
N ILE A 13 -14.01 15.31 5.59
CA ILE A 13 -13.69 14.78 4.26
C ILE A 13 -14.83 13.87 3.80
N VAL A 14 -14.94 13.66 2.49
CA VAL A 14 -15.84 12.65 1.93
C VAL A 14 -15.06 11.37 1.71
N VAL A 15 -15.53 10.27 2.30
CA VAL A 15 -14.95 8.94 2.11
C VAL A 15 -15.80 8.17 1.11
N VAL A 16 -15.16 7.64 0.08
CA VAL A 16 -15.81 6.77 -0.93
C VAL A 16 -15.19 5.39 -0.85
N THR A 17 -16.02 4.39 -0.53
CA THR A 17 -15.64 2.98 -0.60
C THR A 17 -16.43 2.31 -1.72
N PHE A 18 -15.79 1.43 -2.47
CA PHE A 18 -16.43 0.76 -3.60
C PHE A 18 -15.96 -0.70 -3.70
N ASN A 19 -16.76 -1.52 -4.36
CA ASN A 19 -16.37 -2.89 -4.72
C ASN A 19 -15.82 -2.89 -6.15
N TYR A 20 -14.90 -3.80 -6.42
CA TYR A 20 -14.44 -4.15 -7.76
C TYR A 20 -14.44 -5.67 -7.90
N ARG A 21 -14.48 -6.17 -9.13
CA ARG A 21 -14.45 -7.62 -9.38
C ARG A 21 -13.12 -8.20 -8.90
N LEU A 22 -13.22 -9.33 -8.21
CA LEU A 22 -12.10 -10.12 -7.67
C LEU A 22 -12.04 -11.49 -8.37
N ASN A 23 -11.00 -12.27 -8.07
CA ASN A 23 -10.83 -13.66 -8.52
C ASN A 23 -11.08 -13.83 -10.04
N VAL A 24 -11.64 -14.95 -10.49
CA VAL A 24 -11.95 -15.21 -11.91
C VAL A 24 -12.82 -14.12 -12.55
N PHE A 25 -13.65 -13.41 -11.78
CA PHE A 25 -14.51 -12.35 -12.33
C PHE A 25 -13.74 -11.05 -12.61
N GLY A 26 -12.66 -10.80 -11.88
CA GLY A 26 -11.83 -9.59 -11.99
C GLY A 26 -10.54 -9.81 -12.77
N PHE A 27 -9.96 -10.99 -12.63
CA PHE A 27 -8.63 -11.37 -13.09
C PHE A 27 -8.65 -12.82 -13.59
N PRO A 28 -9.42 -13.12 -14.65
CA PRO A 28 -9.56 -14.49 -15.17
C PRO A 28 -8.27 -15.12 -15.70
N ASN A 29 -7.27 -14.32 -16.06
CA ASN A 29 -5.98 -14.75 -16.63
C ASN A 29 -6.12 -15.89 -17.67
N SER A 30 -6.98 -15.69 -18.67
CA SER A 30 -7.31 -16.70 -19.67
C SER A 30 -6.84 -16.24 -21.05
N GLU A 31 -6.00 -17.07 -21.68
CA GLU A 31 -5.52 -16.84 -23.05
C GLU A 31 -6.66 -16.78 -24.09
N GLN A 32 -7.83 -17.33 -23.76
CA GLN A 32 -9.02 -17.28 -24.62
C GLN A 32 -9.72 -15.91 -24.60
N LEU A 33 -9.41 -15.07 -23.59
CA LEU A 33 -9.98 -13.73 -23.48
C LEU A 33 -9.08 -12.69 -24.17
N PRO A 34 -9.67 -11.68 -24.84
CA PRO A 34 -8.90 -10.56 -25.35
C PRO A 34 -8.05 -9.90 -24.26
N LEU A 35 -6.82 -9.48 -24.58
CA LEU A 35 -5.87 -8.91 -23.61
C LEU A 35 -6.47 -7.79 -22.74
N ARG A 36 -7.33 -6.93 -23.34
CA ARG A 36 -7.99 -5.82 -22.64
C ARG A 36 -9.25 -6.19 -21.86
N ALA A 37 -9.60 -7.47 -21.83
CA ALA A 37 -10.73 -8.02 -21.07
C ALA A 37 -10.27 -8.87 -19.86
N GLN A 38 -8.99 -8.82 -19.50
CA GLN A 38 -8.41 -9.69 -18.47
C GLN A 38 -8.21 -9.01 -17.11
N ASN A 39 -8.08 -7.67 -17.06
CA ASN A 39 -7.88 -6.92 -15.82
C ASN A 39 -9.14 -6.14 -15.42
N LEU A 40 -10.29 -6.84 -15.44
CA LEU A 40 -11.62 -6.28 -15.20
C LEU A 40 -11.73 -5.60 -13.84
N GLY A 41 -11.06 -6.12 -12.80
CA GLY A 41 -11.01 -5.50 -11.48
C GLY A 41 -10.37 -4.10 -11.49
N PHE A 42 -9.33 -3.87 -12.31
CA PHE A 42 -8.74 -2.53 -12.44
C PHE A 42 -9.58 -1.60 -13.30
N LEU A 43 -10.31 -2.12 -14.28
CA LEU A 43 -11.28 -1.33 -15.04
C LEU A 43 -12.44 -0.87 -14.15
N ASP A 44 -12.89 -1.69 -13.22
CA ASP A 44 -13.91 -1.30 -12.23
C ASP A 44 -13.41 -0.16 -11.33
N GLN A 45 -12.15 -0.20 -10.89
CA GLN A 45 -11.54 0.88 -10.10
C GLN A 45 -11.47 2.19 -10.89
N ARG A 46 -11.14 2.13 -12.19
CA ARG A 46 -11.18 3.31 -13.07
C ARG A 46 -12.59 3.85 -13.26
N LEU A 47 -13.57 2.96 -13.45
CA LEU A 47 -14.97 3.35 -13.55
C LEU A 47 -15.48 3.99 -12.25
N ALA A 48 -15.04 3.50 -11.09
CA ALA A 48 -15.33 4.12 -9.80
C ALA A 48 -14.74 5.55 -9.73
N LEU A 49 -13.52 5.75 -10.24
CA LEU A 49 -12.92 7.09 -10.32
C LEU A 49 -13.67 8.01 -11.28
N GLU A 50 -14.12 7.52 -12.43
CA GLU A 50 -14.97 8.27 -13.36
C GLU A 50 -16.29 8.67 -12.69
N TRP A 51 -16.90 7.76 -11.93
CA TRP A 51 -18.09 8.06 -11.14
C TRP A 51 -17.81 9.15 -10.10
N VAL A 52 -16.70 9.06 -9.37
CA VAL A 52 -16.30 10.10 -8.39
C VAL A 52 -16.14 11.45 -9.09
N GLN A 53 -15.41 11.51 -10.20
CA GLN A 53 -15.23 12.74 -10.96
C GLN A 53 -16.55 13.37 -11.40
N ALA A 54 -17.49 12.54 -11.89
CA ALA A 54 -18.77 13.01 -12.39
C ALA A 54 -19.77 13.38 -11.27
N ASN A 55 -19.72 12.74 -10.10
CA ASN A 55 -20.83 12.78 -9.14
C ASN A 55 -20.46 13.31 -7.75
N ILE A 56 -19.19 13.32 -7.33
CA ILE A 56 -18.83 13.55 -5.92
C ILE A 56 -19.24 14.94 -5.42
N HIS A 57 -19.37 15.92 -6.32
CA HIS A 57 -19.86 17.26 -6.02
C HIS A 57 -21.26 17.26 -5.41
N ALA A 58 -22.13 16.32 -5.80
CA ALA A 58 -23.48 16.18 -5.25
C ALA A 58 -23.47 15.69 -3.78
N PHE A 59 -22.35 15.12 -3.33
CA PHE A 59 -22.14 14.62 -1.96
C PHE A 59 -21.26 15.58 -1.13
N GLY A 60 -21.00 16.79 -1.63
CA GLY A 60 -20.18 17.80 -0.95
C GLY A 60 -18.67 17.60 -1.11
N GLY A 61 -18.23 16.66 -1.95
CA GLY A 61 -16.82 16.50 -2.30
C GLY A 61 -16.38 17.42 -3.44
N ASP A 62 -15.08 17.54 -3.63
CA ASP A 62 -14.48 18.36 -4.69
C ASP A 62 -13.75 17.43 -5.68
N PRO A 63 -14.21 17.30 -6.94
CA PRO A 63 -13.60 16.40 -7.93
C PRO A 63 -12.15 16.78 -8.27
N ALA A 64 -11.73 18.02 -8.06
CA ALA A 64 -10.33 18.44 -8.21
C ALA A 64 -9.45 18.03 -7.01
N LYS A 65 -10.05 17.51 -5.95
CA LYS A 65 -9.39 17.21 -4.67
C LYS A 65 -9.39 15.74 -4.28
N VAL A 66 -9.57 14.84 -5.25
CA VAL A 66 -9.61 13.40 -5.04
C VAL A 66 -8.22 12.85 -4.66
N THR A 67 -8.15 12.14 -3.55
CA THR A 67 -6.98 11.34 -3.14
C THR A 67 -7.38 9.86 -3.21
N ILE A 68 -6.58 9.04 -3.89
CA ILE A 68 -6.79 7.58 -3.91
C ILE A 68 -6.00 6.93 -2.77
N ALA A 69 -6.62 5.96 -2.08
CA ALA A 69 -6.03 5.29 -0.94
C ALA A 69 -6.28 3.78 -1.01
N GLY A 70 -5.30 2.98 -0.59
CA GLY A 70 -5.42 1.53 -0.56
C GLY A 70 -4.41 0.86 0.38
N GLU A 71 -4.80 -0.31 0.86
CA GLU A 71 -3.99 -1.17 1.74
C GLU A 71 -3.84 -2.56 1.10
N SER A 72 -2.69 -3.22 1.27
CA SER A 72 -2.40 -4.55 0.70
C SER A 72 -2.62 -4.57 -0.82
N SER A 73 -3.47 -5.48 -1.31
CA SER A 73 -3.89 -5.53 -2.72
C SER A 73 -4.49 -4.21 -3.24
N GLY A 74 -5.10 -3.41 -2.37
CA GLY A 74 -5.55 -2.05 -2.66
C GLY A 74 -4.39 -1.06 -2.81
N GLY A 75 -3.34 -1.18 -1.99
CA GLY A 75 -2.11 -0.38 -2.12
C GLY A 75 -1.41 -0.67 -3.45
N SER A 76 -1.29 -1.95 -3.82
CA SER A 76 -0.80 -2.35 -5.16
C SER A 76 -1.70 -1.86 -6.29
N SER A 77 -3.00 -1.71 -6.07
CA SER A 77 -3.93 -1.13 -7.04
C SER A 77 -3.71 0.38 -7.22
N VAL A 78 -3.53 1.12 -6.12
CA VAL A 78 -3.13 2.54 -6.16
C VAL A 78 -1.82 2.72 -6.91
N ASP A 79 -0.84 1.85 -6.66
CA ASP A 79 0.47 1.90 -7.30
C ASP A 79 0.37 1.72 -8.83
N ARG A 80 -0.50 0.81 -9.27
CA ARG A 80 -0.84 0.61 -10.69
C ARG A 80 -1.53 1.82 -11.28
N LEU A 81 -2.48 2.44 -10.58
CA LEU A 81 -3.18 3.63 -11.06
C LEU A 81 -2.21 4.81 -11.25
N VAL A 82 -1.32 5.05 -10.30
CA VAL A 82 -0.27 6.08 -10.39
C VAL A 82 0.68 5.81 -11.57
N THR A 83 0.97 4.55 -11.86
CA THR A 83 1.83 4.15 -13.00
C THR A 83 1.12 4.31 -14.34
N THR A 84 -0.13 3.86 -14.42
CA THR A 84 -0.85 3.71 -15.69
C THR A 84 -1.66 4.94 -16.10
N MET A 85 -1.94 5.85 -15.17
CA MET A 85 -2.66 7.10 -15.42
C MET A 85 -1.75 8.33 -15.33
N HIS A 86 -0.54 8.28 -15.88
CA HIS A 86 0.48 9.32 -15.65
C HIS A 86 0.28 10.66 -16.40
N THR A 87 -0.61 10.72 -17.40
CA THR A 87 -0.85 11.95 -18.18
C THR A 87 -2.25 12.56 -18.00
N ASN A 88 -3.23 11.80 -17.53
CA ASN A 88 -4.63 12.21 -17.38
C ASN A 88 -5.26 11.57 -16.12
N GLN A 89 -4.57 11.70 -14.99
CA GLN A 89 -5.05 11.20 -13.71
C GLN A 89 -6.31 11.96 -13.25
N SER A 90 -7.25 11.21 -12.68
CA SER A 90 -8.47 11.71 -12.04
C SER A 90 -8.31 11.86 -10.52
N PHE A 91 -7.07 11.97 -10.05
CA PHE A 91 -6.72 12.13 -8.64
C PHE A 91 -5.52 13.08 -8.51
N ARG A 92 -5.46 13.80 -7.39
CA ARG A 92 -4.42 14.80 -7.10
C ARG A 92 -3.33 14.31 -6.16
N ALA A 93 -3.56 13.18 -5.48
CA ALA A 93 -2.65 12.57 -4.52
C ALA A 93 -2.96 11.07 -4.38
N ALA A 94 -1.99 10.30 -3.91
CA ALA A 94 -2.11 8.87 -3.69
C ALA A 94 -1.55 8.49 -2.32
N ALA A 95 -2.23 7.58 -1.63
CA ALA A 95 -1.76 6.97 -0.40
C ALA A 95 -1.79 5.44 -0.54
N LEU A 96 -0.67 4.78 -0.27
CA LEU A 96 -0.57 3.33 -0.37
C LEU A 96 0.13 2.82 0.87
N SER A 97 -0.65 2.20 1.76
CA SER A 97 -0.12 1.46 2.89
C SER A 97 0.12 0.06 2.42
N SER A 98 1.29 -0.47 2.75
CA SER A 98 1.53 -1.90 2.70
C SER A 98 1.07 -2.46 1.35
N GLY A 99 1.61 -1.98 0.22
CA GLY A 99 1.17 -2.47 -1.09
C GLY A 99 1.93 -1.82 -2.23
N GLN A 100 2.72 -2.60 -2.97
CA GLN A 100 3.46 -2.13 -4.15
C GLN A 100 3.30 -3.15 -5.29
N ALA A 101 3.02 -2.66 -6.50
CA ALA A 101 2.71 -3.54 -7.64
C ALA A 101 3.94 -4.33 -8.12
N THR A 102 5.15 -3.80 -7.91
CA THR A 102 6.43 -4.46 -8.23
C THR A 102 6.63 -5.69 -7.34
N VAL A 103 6.33 -5.52 -6.05
CA VAL A 103 6.44 -6.53 -5.01
C VAL A 103 5.40 -7.63 -5.20
N SER A 104 4.15 -7.26 -5.50
CA SER A 104 3.08 -8.25 -5.72
C SER A 104 3.39 -9.24 -6.86
N ALA A 105 4.06 -8.80 -7.92
CA ALA A 105 4.44 -9.68 -9.03
C ALA A 105 5.49 -10.74 -8.64
N ILE A 106 6.33 -10.46 -7.64
CA ILE A 106 7.35 -11.38 -7.13
C ILE A 106 6.70 -12.43 -6.21
N VAL A 107 5.79 -12.01 -5.33
CA VAL A 107 5.05 -12.90 -4.43
C VAL A 107 4.13 -13.84 -5.22
N GLN A 108 3.49 -13.34 -6.28
CA GLN A 108 2.60 -14.11 -7.16
C GLN A 108 3.27 -15.38 -7.70
N LYS A 109 4.52 -15.28 -8.15
CA LYS A 109 5.28 -16.41 -8.72
C LYS A 109 5.46 -17.55 -7.72
N VAL A 110 5.42 -17.26 -6.43
CA VAL A 110 5.62 -18.25 -5.35
C VAL A 110 4.29 -18.89 -4.94
N VAL A 111 3.19 -18.13 -4.93
CA VAL A 111 1.85 -18.62 -4.55
C VAL A 111 1.19 -19.41 -5.68
N SER A 112 1.45 -19.06 -6.94
CA SER A 112 0.85 -19.70 -8.11
C SER A 112 1.27 -21.16 -8.32
N ASP A 113 2.36 -21.61 -7.71
CA ASP A 113 2.79 -23.03 -7.79
C ASP A 113 1.83 -23.99 -7.06
N HIS A 114 0.84 -23.46 -6.31
CA HIS A 114 -0.07 -24.25 -5.47
C HIS A 114 -1.59 -23.99 -5.68
N GLY A 115 -2.03 -23.20 -6.68
CA GLY A 115 -3.46 -22.88 -6.87
C GLY A 115 -3.90 -22.40 -8.26
N LEU A 116 -5.20 -22.09 -8.42
CA LEU A 116 -5.74 -21.41 -9.61
C LEU A 116 -5.24 -19.96 -9.64
N ASP A 117 -4.58 -19.58 -10.73
CA ASP A 117 -3.96 -18.27 -10.88
C ASP A 117 -4.97 -17.20 -11.35
N PHE A 118 -5.49 -16.41 -10.42
CA PHE A 118 -6.35 -15.25 -10.71
C PHE A 118 -5.59 -13.94 -10.60
N SER A 119 -4.58 -13.81 -11.45
CA SER A 119 -3.66 -12.69 -11.37
C SER A 119 -3.80 -11.72 -12.53
N PRO A 120 -3.40 -10.46 -12.31
CA PRO A 120 -3.32 -9.49 -13.37
C PRO A 120 -2.37 -9.90 -14.49
N VAL A 121 -2.74 -9.56 -15.73
CA VAL A 121 -1.88 -9.72 -16.91
C VAL A 121 -1.28 -8.40 -17.36
N ASN A 122 -0.09 -8.43 -17.95
CA ASN A 122 0.50 -7.23 -18.53
C ASN A 122 -0.25 -6.86 -19.83
N ASP A 123 -0.96 -5.74 -19.82
CA ASP A 123 -1.75 -5.26 -20.97
C ASP A 123 -1.30 -3.87 -21.47
N ASN A 124 -0.27 -3.29 -20.83
CA ASN A 124 0.23 -1.93 -21.04
C ASN A 124 -0.87 -0.87 -20.99
N PHE A 125 -1.89 -1.09 -20.16
CA PHE A 125 -2.98 -0.14 -19.97
C PHE A 125 -3.48 -0.09 -18.55
N THR A 126 -3.77 -1.23 -17.94
CA THR A 126 -4.11 -1.36 -16.51
C THR A 126 -2.96 -1.96 -15.70
N GLN A 127 -2.02 -2.64 -16.36
CA GLN A 127 -0.80 -3.18 -15.78
C GLN A 127 0.35 -3.05 -16.79
N MET A 128 1.46 -2.46 -16.36
CA MET A 128 2.68 -2.32 -17.17
C MET A 128 3.58 -3.55 -17.02
N GLU A 129 4.25 -3.94 -18.10
CA GLU A 129 5.28 -4.98 -18.07
C GLU A 129 6.51 -4.55 -17.24
N LEU A 130 7.10 -5.49 -16.49
CA LEU A 130 8.33 -5.27 -15.73
C LEU A 130 9.57 -5.43 -16.62
N PRO A 131 10.65 -4.63 -16.41
CA PRO A 131 10.81 -3.63 -15.36
C PRO A 131 10.24 -2.26 -15.78
N TYR A 132 9.24 -1.76 -15.05
CA TYR A 132 8.76 -0.39 -15.19
C TYR A 132 9.44 0.60 -14.21
N LEU A 133 10.31 0.10 -13.31
CA LEU A 133 11.08 0.91 -12.38
C LEU A 133 11.95 1.98 -13.06
N PRO A 134 12.66 1.72 -14.17
CA PRO A 134 13.37 2.75 -14.91
C PRO A 134 12.41 3.84 -15.44
N THR A 135 11.22 3.46 -15.89
CA THR A 135 10.19 4.39 -16.34
C THR A 135 9.70 5.27 -15.19
N ARG A 136 9.52 4.70 -13.99
CA ARG A 136 9.17 5.47 -12.78
C ARG A 136 10.28 6.46 -12.41
N ALA A 137 11.52 6.00 -12.40
CA ALA A 137 12.69 6.84 -12.12
C ALA A 137 12.86 7.97 -13.16
N ALA A 138 12.45 7.72 -14.40
CA ALA A 138 12.42 8.72 -15.49
C ALA A 138 11.20 9.66 -15.44
N GLY A 139 10.36 9.59 -14.41
CA GLY A 139 9.18 10.46 -14.24
C GLY A 139 7.92 9.97 -14.94
N GLY A 140 7.87 8.70 -15.37
CA GLY A 140 6.69 8.06 -15.97
C GLY A 140 5.62 7.65 -14.96
N LEU A 141 5.40 8.49 -13.95
CA LEU A 141 4.34 8.37 -12.95
C LEU A 141 3.42 9.58 -13.01
N ALA A 142 2.19 9.42 -12.53
CA ALA A 142 1.32 10.56 -12.29
C ALA A 142 2.07 11.56 -11.38
N PRO A 143 2.19 12.85 -11.77
CA PRO A 143 2.94 13.85 -11.03
C PRO A 143 2.16 14.34 -9.81
N VAL A 144 1.91 13.45 -8.87
CA VAL A 144 1.11 13.68 -7.66
C VAL A 144 1.90 13.34 -6.40
N PRO A 145 1.63 13.98 -5.25
CA PRO A 145 2.22 13.56 -3.98
C PRO A 145 1.78 12.15 -3.61
N ILE A 146 2.71 11.40 -3.02
CA ILE A 146 2.51 10.02 -2.59
C ILE A 146 2.83 9.91 -1.10
N LEU A 147 1.91 9.35 -0.32
CA LEU A 147 2.14 8.88 1.04
C LEU A 147 2.25 7.35 1.01
N ILE A 148 3.40 6.81 1.40
CA ILE A 148 3.67 5.36 1.37
C ILE A 148 4.22 4.91 2.73
N GLY A 149 3.84 3.71 3.16
CA GLY A 149 4.33 3.12 4.42
C GLY A 149 4.07 1.62 4.50
N SER A 150 4.60 0.99 5.55
CA SER A 150 4.38 -0.41 5.92
C SER A 150 4.40 -0.54 7.45
N THR A 151 3.98 -1.68 7.98
CA THR A 151 4.11 -1.96 9.43
C THR A 151 5.40 -2.70 9.75
N GLY A 152 5.90 -2.57 10.99
CA GLY A 152 7.20 -3.11 11.39
C GLY A 152 7.28 -4.64 11.50
N GLN A 153 6.16 -5.38 11.42
CA GLN A 153 6.10 -6.83 11.69
C GLN A 153 5.13 -7.59 10.76
N GLU A 154 4.84 -7.08 9.57
CA GLU A 154 3.87 -7.66 8.62
C GLU A 154 4.06 -9.16 8.33
N GLY A 155 5.30 -9.67 8.41
CA GLY A 155 5.60 -11.07 8.11
C GLY A 155 5.19 -12.05 9.16
N THR A 156 5.07 -11.61 10.40
CA THR A 156 4.60 -12.44 11.49
C THR A 156 3.15 -12.87 11.25
N TYR A 157 2.36 -12.07 10.52
CA TYR A 157 0.97 -12.40 10.17
C TYR A 157 0.88 -13.34 8.95
N LEU A 158 1.69 -13.11 7.91
CA LEU A 158 1.61 -13.87 6.67
C LEU A 158 2.29 -15.24 6.75
N ALA A 159 3.37 -15.40 7.53
CA ALA A 159 4.09 -16.69 7.62
C ALA A 159 3.19 -17.87 8.01
N PRO A 160 2.36 -17.80 9.07
CA PRO A 160 1.46 -18.89 9.43
C PRO A 160 0.39 -19.15 8.37
N ALA A 161 -0.15 -18.10 7.74
CA ALA A 161 -1.21 -18.22 6.73
C ALA A 161 -0.74 -18.94 5.46
N TYR A 162 0.54 -18.84 5.13
CA TYR A 162 1.17 -19.56 4.01
C TYR A 162 1.89 -20.85 4.44
N ASN A 163 1.69 -21.31 5.67
CA ASN A 163 2.33 -22.52 6.21
C ASN A 163 3.87 -22.49 6.10
N LEU A 164 4.46 -21.30 6.22
CA LEU A 164 5.91 -21.08 6.16
C LEU A 164 6.54 -21.46 7.50
N ASP A 165 7.40 -22.48 7.48
CA ASP A 165 8.14 -22.96 8.65
C ASP A 165 9.35 -22.05 8.94
N ILE A 166 9.11 -21.02 9.74
CA ILE A 166 10.07 -19.97 10.16
C ILE A 166 11.46 -20.51 10.60
N PRO A 167 11.62 -21.67 11.25
CA PRO A 167 12.94 -22.22 11.60
C PRO A 167 13.79 -22.71 10.42
N ASN A 168 13.22 -22.89 9.23
CA ASN A 168 13.86 -23.62 8.12
C ASN A 168 13.93 -22.79 6.81
N PHE A 169 14.11 -21.48 6.93
CA PHE A 169 14.28 -20.58 5.78
C PHE A 169 15.50 -20.97 4.90
N THR A 170 15.29 -21.01 3.59
CA THR A 170 16.39 -20.95 2.60
C THR A 170 16.58 -19.51 2.11
N GLU A 171 17.75 -19.18 1.57
CA GLU A 171 18.10 -17.84 1.03
C GLU A 171 16.99 -17.21 0.17
N PRO A 172 16.45 -17.94 -0.83
CA PRO A 172 15.38 -17.42 -1.67
C PRO A 172 14.10 -17.14 -0.87
N VAL A 173 13.76 -17.99 0.11
CA VAL A 173 12.52 -17.86 0.91
C VAL A 173 12.60 -16.67 1.87
N LEU A 174 13.77 -16.32 2.38
CA LEU A 174 13.94 -15.15 3.24
C LEU A 174 13.87 -13.84 2.44
N VAL A 175 14.50 -13.79 1.27
CA VAL A 175 14.35 -12.66 0.33
C VAL A 175 12.90 -12.54 -0.15
N GLN A 176 12.18 -13.66 -0.32
CA GLN A 176 10.74 -13.71 -0.65
C GLN A 176 9.85 -13.24 0.51
N PHE A 177 10.19 -13.57 1.75
CA PHE A 177 9.44 -13.19 2.95
C PHE A 177 9.61 -11.70 3.28
N LEU A 178 10.85 -11.21 3.32
CA LEU A 178 11.17 -9.80 3.63
C LEU A 178 10.65 -8.82 2.56
N ASN A 179 10.61 -9.24 1.30
CA ASN A 179 10.04 -8.43 0.23
C ASN A 179 8.50 -8.51 0.15
N GLY A 180 7.87 -9.54 0.72
CA GLY A 180 6.43 -9.83 0.56
C GLY A 180 5.52 -9.24 1.63
N LEU A 181 6.07 -8.43 2.51
CA LEU A 181 5.37 -7.89 3.66
C LEU A 181 4.62 -6.65 3.26
N THR A 182 3.29 -6.76 3.34
CA THR A 182 2.35 -5.67 3.08
C THR A 182 0.97 -5.98 3.68
N GLY A 183 0.73 -5.62 4.96
CA GLY A 183 -0.64 -5.38 5.44
C GLY A 183 -0.83 -5.39 6.95
N GLY A 184 -1.30 -4.28 7.53
CA GLY A 184 -1.59 -4.18 8.97
C GLY A 184 -2.24 -2.88 9.47
N ASP A 185 -2.34 -1.84 8.66
CA ASP A 185 -2.86 -0.54 9.15
C ASP A 185 -4.39 -0.45 9.24
N SER A 186 -5.14 -1.35 8.59
CA SER A 186 -6.58 -1.17 8.35
C SER A 186 -7.46 -1.34 9.60
N GLU A 187 -7.05 -2.16 10.59
CA GLU A 187 -7.76 -2.28 11.87
C GLU A 187 -7.56 -1.06 12.78
N SER A 188 -6.52 -0.25 12.52
CA SER A 188 -6.20 0.94 13.34
C SER A 188 -7.11 2.14 13.03
N VAL A 189 -7.88 2.07 11.94
CA VAL A 189 -8.76 3.15 11.45
C VAL A 189 -10.23 2.79 11.67
N GLY A 190 -10.60 2.42 12.91
CA GLY A 190 -11.96 2.68 13.39
C GLY A 190 -12.81 1.56 13.99
N ASP A 191 -12.26 0.42 14.45
CA ASP A 191 -13.06 -0.58 15.17
C ASP A 191 -12.31 -1.14 16.41
N PHE A 192 -12.82 -0.91 17.63
CA PHE A 192 -12.13 -1.31 18.89
C PHE A 192 -13.09 -1.75 20.02
N GLY A 193 -12.80 -2.93 20.62
CA GLY A 193 -13.45 -3.52 21.82
C GLY A 193 -12.62 -3.40 23.12
N PRO A 194 -13.07 -3.90 24.30
CA PRO A 194 -12.83 -3.31 25.63
C PRO A 194 -11.58 -3.86 26.36
N GLU A 195 -10.92 -3.24 27.35
CA GLU A 195 -11.16 -1.98 28.11
C GLU A 195 -9.86 -1.38 28.71
N TRP A 196 -8.66 -1.94 28.44
CA TRP A 196 -7.39 -1.49 29.05
C TRP A 196 -6.33 -0.94 28.07
N HIS A 197 -6.37 -1.33 26.79
CA HIS A 197 -5.54 -0.75 25.71
C HIS A 197 -6.23 0.41 24.96
N PHE A 198 -7.49 0.67 25.31
CA PHE A 198 -8.42 1.54 24.59
C PHE A 198 -7.94 2.99 24.42
N ASN A 199 -7.34 3.62 25.45
CA ASN A 199 -6.99 5.03 25.38
C ASN A 199 -5.77 5.30 24.49
N MET A 200 -4.76 4.41 24.53
CA MET A 200 -3.59 4.49 23.64
C MET A 200 -4.00 4.21 22.19
N GLU A 201 -4.82 3.19 21.96
CA GLU A 201 -5.35 2.85 20.62
C GLU A 201 -6.21 3.97 20.03
N ILE A 202 -7.07 4.60 20.83
CA ILE A 202 -7.85 5.76 20.39
C ILE A 202 -6.97 6.96 20.10
N SER A 203 -5.99 7.25 20.96
CA SER A 203 -5.04 8.35 20.76
C SER A 203 -4.24 8.17 19.47
N LEU A 204 -3.74 6.95 19.23
CA LEU A 204 -3.05 6.56 18.02
C LEU A 204 -3.95 6.65 16.79
N SER A 205 -5.18 6.11 16.86
CA SER A 205 -6.15 6.15 15.76
C SER A 205 -6.51 7.59 15.38
N ARG A 206 -6.73 8.47 16.36
CA ARG A 206 -6.96 9.91 16.10
C ARG A 206 -5.76 10.59 15.46
N SER A 207 -4.56 10.24 15.92
CA SER A 207 -3.31 10.76 15.36
C SER A 207 -3.15 10.34 13.90
N LEU A 208 -3.36 9.05 13.59
CA LEU A 208 -3.35 8.51 12.23
C LEU A 208 -4.41 9.19 11.36
N GLN A 209 -5.66 9.28 11.80
CA GLN A 209 -6.70 9.98 11.04
C GLN A 209 -6.33 11.44 10.78
N THR A 210 -5.70 12.12 11.73
CA THR A 210 -5.26 13.52 11.54
C THR A 210 -4.14 13.61 10.50
N ILE A 211 -3.16 12.70 10.55
CA ILE A 211 -2.06 12.59 9.58
C ILE A 211 -2.62 12.36 8.18
N TRP A 212 -3.48 11.36 8.02
CA TRP A 212 -4.11 11.01 6.75
C TRP A 212 -4.97 12.16 6.22
N ALA A 213 -5.78 12.79 7.07
CA ALA A 213 -6.58 13.94 6.69
C ALA A 213 -5.75 15.16 6.30
N GLY A 214 -4.64 15.41 7.01
CA GLY A 214 -3.69 16.47 6.67
C GLY A 214 -3.16 16.27 5.26
N PHE A 215 -2.70 15.06 4.96
CA PHE A 215 -2.24 14.70 3.62
C PHE A 215 -3.35 14.84 2.57
N VAL A 216 -4.56 14.34 2.85
CA VAL A 216 -5.69 14.44 1.93
C VAL A 216 -6.06 15.90 1.66
N LYS A 217 -6.02 16.80 2.66
CA LYS A 217 -6.42 18.20 2.53
C LYS A 217 -5.38 19.03 1.79
N ASP A 218 -4.10 18.86 2.13
CA ASP A 218 -2.99 19.68 1.66
C ASP A 218 -1.73 18.85 1.35
N PRO A 219 -1.76 17.99 0.31
CA PRO A 219 -0.72 16.99 0.06
C PRO A 219 0.63 17.57 -0.38
N LEU A 220 0.68 18.84 -0.79
CA LEU A 220 1.88 19.48 -1.32
C LEU A 220 2.63 20.34 -0.30
N ARG A 221 1.94 20.94 0.67
CA ARG A 221 2.54 21.87 1.62
C ARG A 221 2.72 21.22 2.99
N ASN A 222 1.64 21.12 3.77
CA ASN A 222 1.68 20.55 5.11
C ASN A 222 1.76 19.01 5.08
N GLY A 223 1.19 18.40 4.04
CA GLY A 223 1.21 16.96 3.83
C GLY A 223 0.75 16.20 5.08
N PRO A 224 1.42 15.10 5.45
CA PRO A 224 1.07 14.32 6.62
C PRO A 224 1.59 14.94 7.96
N GLY A 225 2.25 16.10 7.92
CA GLY A 225 2.79 16.79 9.10
C GLY A 225 4.30 16.60 9.33
N TRP A 226 5.02 16.05 8.36
CA TRP A 226 6.48 15.95 8.37
C TRP A 226 7.07 16.21 6.98
N GLU A 227 8.40 16.34 6.93
CA GLU A 227 9.14 16.60 5.69
C GLU A 227 9.09 15.41 4.73
N LYS A 228 9.27 15.68 3.44
CA LYS A 228 9.34 14.60 2.44
C LYS A 228 10.58 13.75 2.68
N VAL A 229 10.45 12.46 2.40
CA VAL A 229 11.59 11.54 2.31
C VAL A 229 12.55 12.07 1.27
N ASP A 230 13.82 12.21 1.64
CA ASP A 230 14.86 12.73 0.76
C ASP A 230 15.43 11.62 -0.16
N VAL A 231 16.42 12.00 -0.98
CA VAL A 231 17.05 11.06 -1.93
C VAL A 231 17.88 9.97 -1.24
N ASP A 232 18.27 10.18 0.02
CA ASP A 232 19.06 9.26 0.83
C ASP A 232 18.15 8.36 1.72
N GLY A 233 16.83 8.56 1.63
CA GLY A 233 15.83 7.82 2.38
C GLY A 233 15.68 8.28 3.84
N ASN A 234 16.10 9.49 4.18
CA ASN A 234 15.87 10.05 5.52
C ASN A 234 14.47 10.66 5.62
N ASN A 235 14.11 11.16 6.81
CA ASN A 235 12.78 11.72 7.12
C ASN A 235 11.64 10.70 7.03
N ILE A 236 11.92 9.44 7.36
CA ILE A 236 10.89 8.41 7.46
C ILE A 236 10.16 8.62 8.79
N ALA A 237 8.86 8.89 8.73
CA ALA A 237 8.05 8.97 9.94
C ALA A 237 7.79 7.56 10.48
N CYS A 238 8.29 7.29 11.68
CA CYS A 238 7.88 6.11 12.42
C CYS A 238 6.82 6.46 13.46
N ILE A 239 5.70 5.75 13.33
CA ILE A 239 4.54 5.90 14.20
C ILE A 239 4.55 4.74 15.18
N GLY A 240 4.70 5.03 16.48
CA GLY A 240 4.80 3.99 17.51
C GLY A 240 6.20 3.37 17.68
N CYS A 241 7.24 3.88 16.99
CA CYS A 241 8.61 3.46 17.26
C CYS A 241 9.06 3.85 18.68
N VAL A 242 9.96 3.03 19.25
CA VAL A 242 10.63 3.30 20.54
C VAL A 242 9.68 3.34 21.76
N GLY A 243 8.49 2.75 21.66
CA GLY A 243 7.52 2.72 22.76
C GLY A 243 6.90 4.09 23.08
N SER A 244 6.95 5.02 22.12
CA SER A 244 6.32 6.34 22.22
C SER A 244 4.96 6.37 21.51
N GLU A 245 4.00 7.11 22.07
CA GLU A 245 2.72 7.43 21.43
C GLU A 245 2.87 8.47 20.29
N THR A 246 4.04 9.09 20.18
CA THR A 246 4.31 10.18 19.22
C THR A 246 5.10 9.70 18.02
N MET A 247 4.81 10.29 16.86
CA MET A 247 5.61 10.12 15.65
C MET A 247 7.03 10.65 15.86
N THR A 248 8.03 9.91 15.38
CA THR A 248 9.43 10.34 15.30
C THR A 248 9.93 10.21 13.87
N LEU A 249 10.90 11.06 13.49
CA LEU A 249 11.62 10.89 12.23
C LEU A 249 12.83 10.00 12.45
N ILE A 250 12.99 9.04 11.54
CA ILE A 250 14.07 8.07 11.53
C ILE A 250 14.75 8.07 10.16
N ASP A 251 16.01 7.64 10.13
CA ASP A 251 16.81 7.55 8.92
C ASP A 251 16.73 6.15 8.30
N SER A 252 16.98 6.04 7.00
CA SER A 252 16.95 4.76 6.26
C SER A 252 17.80 3.66 6.92
N ALA A 253 18.92 4.04 7.56
CA ALA A 253 19.79 3.12 8.29
C ALA A 253 19.13 2.39 9.47
N THR A 254 17.98 2.88 9.95
CA THR A 254 17.26 2.33 11.11
C THR A 254 16.06 1.45 10.74
N VAL A 255 15.56 1.56 9.51
CA VAL A 255 14.33 0.90 9.05
C VAL A 255 14.51 -0.62 8.90
N ASP A 256 15.67 -1.05 8.38
CA ASP A 256 16.01 -2.47 8.18
C ASP A 256 17.01 -2.98 9.24
N GLY A 257 16.95 -2.43 10.46
CA GLY A 257 17.78 -2.90 11.57
C GLY A 257 17.59 -4.39 11.80
N ARG A 258 18.62 -5.21 11.52
CA ARG A 258 18.58 -6.66 11.74
C ARG A 258 18.23 -6.93 13.20
N CYS A 259 17.06 -7.51 13.44
CA CYS A 259 16.71 -7.98 14.76
C CYS A 259 17.77 -8.98 15.25
N ALA A 260 18.38 -8.72 16.41
CA ALA A 260 19.48 -9.52 16.93
C ALA A 260 19.11 -10.99 17.14
N PHE A 261 17.83 -11.28 17.40
CA PHE A 261 17.30 -12.63 17.51
C PHE A 261 17.42 -13.41 16.18
N TYR A 262 17.30 -12.72 15.04
CA TYR A 262 17.41 -13.30 13.71
C TYR A 262 18.81 -13.16 13.10
N ALA A 263 19.76 -12.51 13.79
CA ALA A 263 21.15 -12.34 13.32
C ALA A 263 21.83 -13.65 12.86
N PRO A 264 21.69 -14.79 13.58
CA PRO A 264 22.28 -16.06 13.15
C PRO A 264 21.69 -16.62 11.85
N PHE A 265 20.50 -16.17 11.45
CA PHE A 265 19.84 -16.54 10.19
C PHE A 265 20.27 -15.60 9.07
N PHE A 266 20.32 -14.29 9.32
CA PHE A 266 20.82 -13.31 8.34
C PHE A 266 22.26 -13.58 7.91
N ASP A 267 23.13 -14.06 8.80
CA ASP A 267 24.53 -14.33 8.44
C ASP A 267 24.71 -15.62 7.60
N LYS A 268 23.74 -16.53 7.65
CA LYS A 268 23.67 -17.71 6.77
C LYS A 268 23.11 -17.38 5.40
N VAL A 269 22.46 -16.23 5.29
CA VAL A 269 21.61 -15.83 4.17
C VAL A 269 22.23 -14.55 3.61
N LYS A 270 23.26 -14.71 2.75
CA LYS A 270 23.95 -13.61 2.05
C LYS A 270 23.00 -12.85 1.09
N THR A 271 22.10 -12.03 1.63
CA THR A 271 21.25 -11.17 0.81
C THR A 271 22.07 -10.03 0.22
N PRO A 272 22.05 -9.77 -1.10
CA PRO A 272 22.93 -8.79 -1.75
C PRO A 272 22.61 -7.31 -1.47
N PHE A 273 21.55 -7.00 -0.72
CA PHE A 273 20.95 -5.66 -0.71
C PHE A 273 21.41 -4.72 0.39
N LEU A 274 22.39 -5.10 1.21
CA LEU A 274 23.04 -4.16 2.13
C LEU A 274 24.53 -4.15 1.82
N LYS A 275 24.97 -3.14 1.05
CA LYS A 275 26.37 -2.75 1.09
C LYS A 275 26.65 -2.20 2.49
N VAL A 276 27.54 -2.90 3.19
CA VAL A 276 28.28 -2.40 4.36
C VAL A 276 29.09 -1.18 3.95
#